data_AF-A0AA36NFH3-F1
#
_entry.id   AF-A0AA36NFH3-F1
#
_cell.length_a   1.000
_cell.length_b   1.000
_cell.length_c   1.000
_cell.angle_alpha   90.00
_cell.angle_beta   90.00
_cell.angle_gamma   90.00
#
_symmetry.space_group_name_H-M   'P 1'
#
loop_
_entity.id
_entity.type
_entity.pdbx_description
1 polymer ?
#
loop_
_entity_poly.entity_id
_entity_poly.type
_entity_poly.pdbx_seq_one_letter_code
_entity_poly.pdbx_strand_id
1 'polypeptide(L)'
;MQLAAMPCTPLARRMADFGWCGDPPAGQAKDARPEVPAQCQMPQGTRPEALQAPLAPQAPATPLREVRQEANAAVATYASRDSQGRVWGVPNAGGRGQCLDCPRKAKLPSTRCAECQLRRSQGQPMADVSALREAFDRLLQRQPGRQAQIQVRLDALYTQLQGGQISDALQDQLRFIGSAEPKQAQAKLQEMIAEHWQQHKYWLSGLKWLVVAPEH
;
A
#
# COMPACT_ATOMS: atom_id res chain seq x y z
N MET A 1 21.81 -28.09 -40.14
CA MET A 1 21.51 -26.65 -39.96
C MET A 1 22.21 -26.19 -38.69
N GLN A 2 23.16 -25.25 -38.80
CA GLN A 2 23.84 -24.65 -37.64
C GLN A 2 23.01 -23.46 -37.14
N LEU A 3 22.62 -23.48 -35.87
CA LEU A 3 21.97 -22.33 -35.22
C LEU A 3 23.05 -21.33 -34.81
N ALA A 4 22.87 -20.07 -35.22
CA ALA A 4 23.78 -18.98 -34.88
C ALA A 4 23.82 -18.77 -33.35
N ALA A 5 25.02 -18.74 -32.79
CA ALA A 5 25.23 -18.47 -31.38
C ALA A 5 24.86 -17.01 -31.06
N MET A 6 23.69 -16.79 -30.47
CA MET A 6 23.33 -15.46 -29.98
C MET A 6 24.07 -15.16 -28.66
N PRO A 7 24.67 -13.97 -28.51
CA PRO A 7 25.34 -13.58 -27.28
C PRO A 7 24.33 -13.51 -26.13
N CYS A 8 24.56 -14.29 -25.07
CA CYS A 8 23.77 -14.25 -23.85
C CYS A 8 23.79 -12.84 -23.25
N THR A 9 22.60 -12.29 -22.96
CA THR A 9 22.46 -10.99 -22.32
C THR A 9 23.06 -11.01 -20.90
N PRO A 10 23.52 -9.88 -20.36
CA PRO A 10 24.07 -9.81 -19.00
C PRO A 10 23.09 -10.31 -17.92
N LEU A 11 21.78 -10.12 -18.15
CA LEU A 11 20.74 -10.63 -17.26
C LEU A 11 20.68 -12.17 -17.30
N ALA A 12 20.75 -12.77 -18.48
CA ALA A 12 20.74 -14.23 -18.63
C ALA A 12 21.95 -14.88 -17.94
N ARG A 13 23.13 -14.25 -17.95
CA ARG A 13 24.30 -14.72 -17.18
C ARG A 13 24.03 -14.71 -15.68
N ARG A 14 23.48 -13.61 -15.13
CA ARG A 14 23.15 -13.56 -13.70
C ARG A 14 22.06 -14.55 -13.30
N MET A 15 21.08 -14.81 -14.16
CA MET A 15 20.04 -15.80 -13.86
C MET A 15 20.57 -17.24 -13.85
N ALA A 16 21.62 -17.52 -14.64
CA ALA A 16 22.31 -18.82 -14.59
C ALA A 16 23.02 -19.06 -13.25
N ASP A 17 23.57 -18.02 -12.61
CA ASP A 17 24.19 -18.13 -11.28
C ASP A 17 23.19 -18.57 -10.19
N PHE A 18 21.89 -18.35 -10.40
CA PHE A 18 20.81 -18.78 -9.49
C PHE A 18 20.17 -20.12 -9.90
N GLY A 19 20.78 -20.88 -10.81
CA GLY A 19 20.31 -22.21 -11.21
C GLY A 19 19.02 -22.20 -12.05
N TRP A 20 18.67 -21.08 -12.68
CA TRP A 20 17.41 -20.94 -13.41
C TRP A 20 17.44 -21.53 -14.83
N CYS A 21 18.63 -21.85 -15.35
CA CYS A 21 18.79 -22.61 -16.59
C CYS A 21 18.74 -24.11 -16.27
N GLY A 22 17.57 -24.59 -15.82
CA GLY A 22 17.32 -26.01 -15.68
C GLY A 22 16.83 -26.59 -17.01
N ASP A 23 17.56 -27.54 -17.57
CA ASP A 23 16.95 -28.55 -18.44
C ASP A 23 15.75 -29.16 -17.70
N PRO A 24 14.62 -29.43 -18.39
CA PRO A 24 13.47 -30.06 -17.74
C PRO A 24 13.92 -31.41 -17.16
N PRO A 25 13.63 -31.69 -15.87
CA PRO A 25 14.03 -32.96 -15.28
C PRO A 25 13.30 -34.10 -15.98
N ALA A 26 14.04 -34.89 -16.75
CA ALA A 26 13.58 -36.15 -17.29
C ALA A 26 13.42 -37.14 -16.13
N GLY A 27 12.18 -37.29 -15.66
CA GLY A 27 11.63 -38.45 -14.98
C GLY A 27 12.43 -39.06 -13.83
N GLN A 28 11.93 -38.90 -12.60
CA GLN A 28 11.78 -40.04 -11.68
C GLN A 28 10.93 -39.67 -10.46
N ALA A 29 9.93 -40.52 -10.21
CA ALA A 29 9.21 -40.61 -8.95
C ALA A 29 10.12 -41.19 -7.86
N LYS A 30 9.99 -40.70 -6.62
CA LYS A 30 9.85 -41.52 -5.40
C LYS A 30 9.73 -40.64 -4.15
N ASP A 31 8.80 -41.05 -3.31
CA ASP A 31 8.59 -40.61 -1.93
C ASP A 31 9.89 -40.43 -1.15
N ALA A 32 10.16 -39.20 -0.72
CA ALA A 32 11.09 -38.91 0.36
C ALA A 32 10.58 -37.68 1.12
N ARG A 33 10.05 -37.95 2.31
CA ARG A 33 9.62 -36.95 3.29
C ARG A 33 10.90 -36.37 3.92
N PRO A 34 11.20 -35.06 3.79
CA PRO A 34 12.36 -34.50 4.47
C PRO A 34 12.04 -34.25 5.94
N GLU A 35 12.87 -34.84 6.82
CA GLU A 35 12.99 -34.46 8.23
C GLU A 35 13.38 -32.99 8.34
N VAL A 36 12.70 -32.28 9.25
CA VAL A 36 12.90 -30.87 9.55
C VAL A 36 14.05 -30.74 10.56
N PRO A 37 15.17 -30.08 10.24
CA PRO A 37 16.21 -29.85 11.24
C PRO A 37 15.84 -28.69 12.17
N ALA A 38 15.93 -29.00 13.46
CA ALA A 38 16.34 -28.19 14.61
C ALA A 38 16.02 -26.68 14.64
N GLN A 39 15.14 -26.35 15.60
CA GLN A 39 14.94 -25.05 16.24
C GLN A 39 16.22 -24.20 16.40
N CYS A 40 16.23 -23.03 15.77
CA CYS A 40 17.06 -21.90 16.19
C CYS A 40 16.41 -21.25 17.42
N GLN A 41 16.97 -21.49 18.61
CA GLN A 41 16.62 -20.76 19.82
C GLN A 41 17.18 -19.34 19.73
N MET A 42 16.30 -18.35 19.77
CA MET A 42 16.66 -16.94 19.89
C MET A 42 16.98 -16.60 21.36
N PRO A 43 18.03 -15.81 21.64
CA PRO A 43 18.35 -15.37 22.99
C PRO A 43 17.26 -14.43 23.54
N GLN A 44 16.83 -14.69 24.77
CA GLN A 44 15.88 -13.86 25.51
C GLN A 44 16.57 -12.55 25.94
N GLY A 45 16.22 -11.46 25.27
CA GLY A 45 16.63 -10.11 25.66
C GLY A 45 15.93 -9.70 26.96
N THR A 46 16.71 -9.44 27.99
CA THR A 46 16.29 -8.86 29.27
C THR A 46 15.61 -7.51 29.06
N ARG A 47 14.36 -7.43 29.53
CA ARG A 47 13.49 -6.25 29.54
C ARG A 47 13.95 -5.26 30.61
N PRO A 48 14.38 -4.03 30.28
CA PRO A 48 14.61 -3.02 31.30
C PRO A 48 13.28 -2.50 31.86
N GLU A 49 13.38 -2.26 33.15
CA GLU A 49 12.37 -1.87 34.13
C GLU A 49 11.79 -0.47 33.84
N ALA A 50 10.52 -0.31 34.22
CA ALA A 50 9.72 0.86 33.94
C ALA A 50 10.18 2.09 34.73
N LEU A 51 10.50 3.17 34.02
CA LEU A 51 10.55 4.51 34.58
C LEU A 51 9.20 5.20 34.35
N GLN A 52 8.45 5.38 35.43
CA GLN A 52 7.31 6.29 35.50
C GLN A 52 7.80 7.73 35.31
N ALA A 53 7.09 8.50 34.49
CA ALA A 53 7.24 9.95 34.42
C ALA A 53 5.86 10.63 34.44
N PRO A 54 5.78 11.87 34.96
CA PRO A 54 4.56 12.46 35.50
C PRO A 54 3.73 13.24 34.47
N LEU A 55 2.52 13.59 34.89
CA LEU A 55 1.49 14.34 34.18
C LEU A 55 1.96 15.66 33.53
N ALA A 56 1.56 15.82 32.26
CA ALA A 56 1.15 17.01 31.47
C ALA A 56 1.71 18.41 31.81
N PRO A 57 2.04 19.24 30.78
CA PRO A 57 0.99 20.09 30.20
C PRO A 57 1.07 20.35 28.67
N GLN A 58 -0.13 20.49 28.08
CA GLN A 58 -0.54 21.26 26.90
C GLN A 58 0.29 21.18 25.60
N ALA A 59 -0.33 20.56 24.60
CA ALA A 59 0.14 20.51 23.22
C ALA A 59 0.03 21.90 22.55
N PRO A 60 1.11 22.42 21.92
CA PRO A 60 1.01 23.51 20.98
C PRO A 60 0.31 23.02 19.70
N ALA A 61 -0.61 23.82 19.18
CA ALA A 61 -1.31 23.57 17.93
C ALA A 61 -0.32 23.30 16.79
N THR A 62 -0.34 22.09 16.25
CA THR A 62 0.49 21.66 15.13
C THR A 62 0.11 22.49 13.90
N PRO A 63 1.06 23.17 13.23
CA PRO A 63 0.75 23.96 12.04
C PRO A 63 0.28 23.05 10.89
N LEU A 64 -0.89 23.36 10.33
CA LEU A 64 -1.55 22.78 9.12
C LEU A 64 -0.69 22.63 7.85
N ARG A 65 0.60 22.98 7.90
CA ARG A 65 1.54 22.97 6.78
C ARG A 65 2.13 21.58 6.50
N GLU A 66 2.14 20.69 7.49
CA GLU A 66 2.77 19.36 7.41
C GLU A 66 1.93 18.36 6.60
N VAL A 67 0.59 18.49 6.62
CA VAL A 67 -0.34 17.62 5.87
C VAL A 67 -0.13 17.73 4.34
N ARG A 68 0.34 18.89 3.86
CA ARG A 68 0.58 19.12 2.42
C ARG A 68 1.87 18.47 1.92
N GLN A 69 2.82 18.14 2.81
CA GLN A 69 4.04 17.40 2.47
C GLN A 69 3.76 15.90 2.31
N GLU A 70 2.88 15.31 3.11
CA GLU A 70 2.49 13.90 2.97
C GLU A 70 1.72 13.63 1.67
N ALA A 71 0.86 14.56 1.24
CA ALA A 71 0.17 14.46 -0.05
C ALA A 71 1.14 14.46 -1.26
N ASN A 72 2.33 15.04 -1.13
CA ASN A 72 3.38 14.95 -2.17
C ASN A 72 4.16 13.63 -2.11
N ALA A 73 4.21 12.97 -0.96
CA ALA A 73 4.84 11.66 -0.77
C ALA A 73 4.01 10.50 -1.39
N ALA A 74 2.71 10.71 -1.60
CA ALA A 74 1.83 9.76 -2.31
C ALA A 74 2.15 9.59 -3.80
N VAL A 75 3.05 10.42 -4.35
CA VAL A 75 3.48 10.30 -5.75
C VAL A 75 4.76 9.48 -5.81
N ALA A 76 4.64 8.20 -6.16
CA ALA A 76 5.77 7.28 -6.35
C ALA A 76 6.82 7.86 -7.32
N THR A 77 7.95 8.31 -6.77
CA THR A 77 9.12 8.75 -7.56
C THR A 77 10.09 7.59 -7.73
N TYR A 78 10.16 7.04 -8.94
CA TYR A 78 11.23 6.10 -9.31
C TYR A 78 12.52 6.90 -9.56
N ALA A 79 13.55 6.69 -8.74
CA ALA A 79 14.81 7.41 -8.83
C ALA A 79 16.00 6.46 -8.72
N SER A 80 16.37 5.77 -9.81
CA SER A 80 17.76 5.38 -9.99
C SER A 80 18.47 6.54 -10.70
N ARG A 81 19.49 7.11 -10.05
CA ARG A 81 20.35 8.15 -10.62
C ARG A 81 21.79 7.64 -10.56
N ASP A 82 22.56 7.85 -11.62
CA ASP A 82 23.99 7.59 -11.61
C ASP A 82 24.74 8.61 -10.73
N SER A 83 26.03 8.38 -10.54
CA SER A 83 26.91 9.27 -9.75
C SER A 83 27.08 10.67 -10.33
N GLN A 84 26.61 10.90 -11.57
CA GLN A 84 26.54 12.22 -12.22
C GLN A 84 25.13 12.82 -12.15
N GLY A 85 24.17 12.18 -11.47
CA GLY A 85 22.80 12.64 -11.32
C GLY A 85 21.86 12.31 -12.49
N ARG A 86 22.29 11.52 -13.49
CA ARG A 86 21.48 11.15 -14.66
C ARG A 86 20.70 9.85 -14.38
N VAL A 87 19.44 9.81 -14.79
CA VAL A 87 18.56 8.64 -14.61
C VAL A 87 18.74 7.69 -15.80
N TRP A 88 19.23 6.48 -15.58
CA TRP A 88 19.38 5.44 -16.61
C TRP A 88 18.13 4.52 -16.60
N GLY A 89 17.49 4.33 -17.76
CA GLY A 89 16.59 3.17 -17.95
C GLY A 89 15.12 3.41 -18.31
N VAL A 90 14.72 4.55 -18.88
CA VAL A 90 13.45 4.63 -19.63
C VAL A 90 13.79 5.15 -21.04
N PRO A 91 13.45 4.42 -22.12
CA PRO A 91 13.66 4.91 -23.48
C PRO A 91 12.81 6.17 -23.67
N ASN A 92 13.45 7.32 -23.49
CA ASN A 92 12.85 8.62 -23.66
C ASN A 92 12.98 8.99 -25.15
N ALA A 93 12.16 8.35 -25.99
CA ALA A 93 11.97 8.70 -27.41
C ALA A 93 10.73 9.59 -27.65
N GLY A 94 10.07 10.05 -26.58
CA GLY A 94 8.96 11.00 -26.67
C GLY A 94 8.88 11.81 -25.38
N GLY A 95 9.20 13.10 -25.44
CA GLY A 95 9.31 13.97 -24.28
C GLY A 95 8.08 13.91 -23.37
N ARG A 96 8.30 14.15 -22.06
CA ARG A 96 7.28 14.15 -21.00
C ARG A 96 5.90 14.50 -21.56
N GLY A 97 5.01 13.49 -21.67
CA GLY A 97 3.66 13.71 -22.16
C GLY A 97 3.03 14.89 -21.41
N GLN A 98 2.48 15.85 -22.14
CA GLN A 98 1.57 16.80 -21.52
C GLN A 98 0.37 16.02 -21.03
N CYS A 99 -0.26 16.45 -19.94
CA CYS A 99 -1.57 15.89 -19.64
C CYS A 99 -2.46 16.18 -20.84
N LEU A 100 -3.27 15.21 -21.28
CA LEU A 100 -4.17 15.41 -22.42
C LEU A 100 -5.08 16.64 -22.26
N ASP A 101 -5.40 16.98 -21.00
CA ASP A 101 -6.32 18.08 -20.64
C ASP A 101 -5.66 19.21 -19.83
N CYS A 102 -4.34 19.22 -19.66
CA CYS A 102 -3.66 20.22 -18.84
C CYS A 102 -2.26 20.56 -19.38
N PRO A 103 -1.88 21.84 -19.47
CA PRO A 103 -0.57 22.26 -19.99
C PRO A 103 0.60 21.85 -19.08
N ARG A 104 0.32 21.37 -17.87
CA ARG A 104 1.34 20.88 -16.94
C ARG A 104 1.86 19.51 -17.41
N LYS A 105 3.17 19.31 -17.23
CA LYS A 105 3.86 18.07 -17.59
C LYS A 105 3.34 16.91 -16.73
N ALA A 106 3.05 15.77 -17.37
CA ALA A 106 2.72 14.55 -16.66
C ALA A 106 3.84 14.15 -15.70
N LYS A 107 3.47 13.56 -14.57
CA LYS A 107 4.41 13.02 -13.60
C LYS A 107 4.33 11.50 -13.68
N LEU A 108 5.37 10.90 -14.27
CA LEU A 108 5.56 9.45 -14.30
C LEU A 108 5.43 8.88 -12.87
N PRO A 109 4.75 7.74 -12.69
CA PRO A 109 4.31 6.77 -13.72
C PRO A 109 2.98 7.11 -14.42
N SER A 110 2.30 8.20 -14.04
CA SER A 110 1.01 8.56 -14.61
C SER A 110 1.14 9.40 -15.89
N THR A 111 0.14 9.31 -16.77
CA THR A 111 -0.07 10.23 -17.91
C THR A 111 -0.61 11.60 -17.48
N ARG A 112 -0.87 11.81 -16.18
CA ARG A 112 -1.38 13.06 -15.61
C ARG A 112 -0.35 13.73 -14.71
N CYS A 113 -0.44 15.04 -14.58
CA CYS A 113 0.37 15.82 -13.64
C CYS A 113 -0.16 15.63 -12.22
N ALA A 114 0.66 15.97 -11.23
CA ALA A 114 0.29 15.82 -9.82
C ALA A 114 -1.02 16.55 -9.46
N GLU A 115 -1.25 17.74 -10.01
CA GLU A 115 -2.48 18.49 -9.72
C GLU A 115 -3.72 17.83 -10.33
N CYS A 116 -3.64 17.35 -11.57
CA CYS A 116 -4.75 16.63 -12.20
C CYS A 116 -5.04 15.28 -11.52
N GLN A 117 -4.02 14.64 -10.94
CA GLN A 117 -4.20 13.45 -10.10
C GLN A 117 -4.97 13.83 -8.82
N LEU A 118 -4.53 14.86 -8.11
CA LEU A 118 -5.18 15.34 -6.89
C LEU A 118 -6.63 15.79 -7.13
N ARG A 119 -6.88 16.53 -8.21
CA ARG A 119 -8.23 16.97 -8.56
C ARG A 119 -9.17 15.81 -8.87
N ARG A 120 -8.63 14.72 -9.43
CA ARG A 120 -9.41 13.51 -9.74
C ARG A 120 -9.63 12.62 -8.51
N SER A 121 -8.70 12.64 -7.54
CA SER A 121 -8.87 11.91 -6.28
C SER A 121 -9.83 12.61 -5.32
N GLN A 122 -10.07 13.92 -5.50
CA GLN A 122 -11.07 14.67 -4.74
C GLN A 122 -12.49 14.26 -5.15
N GLY A 123 -13.35 14.07 -4.15
CA GLY A 123 -14.78 13.83 -4.30
C GLY A 123 -15.59 14.90 -3.57
N GLN A 124 -16.92 14.75 -3.57
CA GLN A 124 -17.75 15.59 -2.72
C GLN A 124 -17.58 15.19 -1.26
N PRO A 125 -17.53 16.15 -0.32
CA PRO A 125 -17.66 15.86 1.10
C PRO A 125 -18.84 14.93 1.37
N MET A 126 -18.60 13.85 2.10
CA MET A 126 -19.64 12.89 2.44
C MET A 126 -20.56 13.52 3.50
N ALA A 127 -21.79 13.86 3.13
CA ALA A 127 -22.74 14.56 4.01
C ALA A 127 -23.11 13.74 5.26
N ASP A 128 -23.28 12.42 5.10
CA ASP A 128 -23.61 11.51 6.19
C ASP A 128 -22.55 10.40 6.33
N VAL A 129 -21.74 10.53 7.37
CA VAL A 129 -20.69 9.56 7.73
C VAL A 129 -21.14 8.67 8.89
N SER A 130 -22.31 8.95 9.50
CA SER A 130 -22.77 8.29 10.72
C SER A 130 -23.07 6.80 10.49
N ALA A 131 -23.82 6.47 9.43
CA ALA A 131 -24.12 5.09 9.06
C ALA A 131 -22.86 4.25 8.81
N LEU A 132 -21.85 4.84 8.16
CA LEU A 132 -20.56 4.17 7.91
C LEU A 132 -19.77 3.99 9.21
N ARG A 133 -19.80 4.99 10.10
CA ARG A 133 -19.16 4.94 11.42
C ARG A 133 -19.74 3.82 12.26
N GLU A 134 -21.06 3.75 12.38
CA GLU A 134 -21.73 2.66 13.12
C GLU A 134 -21.41 1.27 12.56
N ALA A 135 -21.38 1.13 11.23
CA ALA A 135 -21.03 -0.13 10.59
C ALA A 135 -19.61 -0.59 10.93
N PHE A 136 -18.63 0.32 10.87
CA PHE A 136 -17.25 0.00 11.20
C PHE A 136 -17.03 -0.16 12.71
N ASP A 137 -17.74 0.57 13.56
CA ASP A 137 -17.69 0.40 15.01
C ASP A 137 -18.19 -1.00 15.43
N ARG A 138 -19.25 -1.52 14.78
CA ARG A 138 -19.70 -2.92 14.99
C ARG A 138 -18.64 -3.95 14.60
N LEU A 139 -17.92 -3.72 13.51
CA LEU A 139 -16.81 -4.59 13.11
C LEU A 139 -15.62 -4.46 14.07
N LEU A 140 -15.37 -3.25 14.58
CA LEU A 140 -14.27 -2.94 15.47
C LEU A 140 -14.39 -3.65 16.82
N GLN A 141 -15.62 -3.80 17.33
CA GLN A 141 -15.91 -4.55 18.55
C GLN A 141 -15.45 -6.02 18.46
N ARG A 142 -15.26 -6.57 17.26
CA ARG A 142 -14.73 -7.94 17.04
C ARG A 142 -13.20 -8.02 17.16
N GLN A 143 -12.51 -6.88 17.30
CA GLN A 143 -11.06 -6.77 17.28
C GLN A 143 -10.50 -6.06 18.52
N PRO A 144 -10.79 -6.54 19.75
CA PRO A 144 -10.42 -5.83 20.98
C PRO A 144 -8.90 -5.61 21.12
N GLY A 145 -8.08 -6.56 20.66
CA GLY A 145 -6.62 -6.46 20.76
C GLY A 145 -5.98 -5.37 19.89
N ARG A 146 -6.69 -4.85 18.88
CA ARG A 146 -6.20 -3.81 17.96
C ARG A 146 -7.11 -2.59 17.91
N GLN A 147 -8.12 -2.54 18.77
CA GLN A 147 -9.19 -1.55 18.72
C GLN A 147 -8.66 -0.12 18.66
N ALA A 148 -7.77 0.26 19.59
CA ALA A 148 -7.21 1.62 19.64
C ALA A 148 -6.45 2.01 18.36
N GLN A 149 -5.67 1.07 17.77
CA GLN A 149 -4.90 1.35 16.56
C GLN A 149 -5.80 1.47 15.32
N ILE A 150 -6.84 0.64 15.23
CA ILE A 150 -7.81 0.70 14.13
C ILE A 150 -8.65 1.99 14.25
N GLN A 151 -9.07 2.36 15.47
CA GLN A 151 -9.85 3.58 15.71
C GLN A 151 -9.17 4.83 15.17
N VAL A 152 -7.89 5.05 15.50
CA VAL A 152 -7.12 6.23 15.02
C VAL A 152 -7.11 6.29 13.49
N ARG A 153 -7.01 5.14 12.83
CA ARG A 153 -7.01 5.05 11.35
C ARG A 153 -8.38 5.30 10.75
N LEU A 154 -9.45 4.85 11.44
CA LEU A 154 -10.83 5.16 11.05
C LEU A 154 -11.13 6.65 11.24
N ASP A 155 -10.66 7.29 12.31
CA ASP A 155 -10.82 8.73 12.51
C ASP A 155 -10.13 9.55 11.41
N ALA A 156 -8.95 9.11 10.95
CA ALA A 156 -8.29 9.69 9.79
C ALA A 156 -9.12 9.51 8.50
N LEU A 157 -9.72 8.32 8.28
CA LEU A 157 -10.63 8.07 7.16
C LEU A 157 -11.84 9.01 7.20
N TYR A 158 -12.51 9.14 8.34
CA TYR A 158 -13.69 10.00 8.47
C TYR A 158 -13.35 11.48 8.23
N THR A 159 -12.20 11.93 8.74
CA THR A 159 -11.69 13.28 8.45
C THR A 159 -11.52 13.51 6.94
N GLN A 160 -10.97 12.53 6.21
CA GLN A 160 -10.79 12.62 4.76
C GLN A 160 -12.13 12.58 3.98
N LEU A 161 -13.10 11.77 4.43
CA LEU A 161 -14.44 11.71 3.85
C LEU A 161 -15.19 13.03 4.01
N GLN A 162 -15.18 13.60 5.22
CA GLN A 162 -15.78 14.91 5.50
C GLN A 162 -15.07 16.04 4.76
N GLY A 163 -13.77 15.91 4.51
CA GLY A 163 -12.98 16.88 3.74
C GLY A 163 -13.10 16.75 2.22
N GLY A 164 -13.87 15.79 1.69
CA GLY A 164 -13.98 15.54 0.24
C GLY A 164 -12.66 15.08 -0.41
N GLN A 165 -11.75 14.51 0.38
CA GLN A 165 -10.43 14.07 -0.10
C GLN A 165 -10.45 12.66 -0.73
N ILE A 166 -11.62 12.02 -0.70
CA ILE A 166 -11.87 10.68 -1.24
C ILE A 166 -12.92 10.80 -2.33
N SER A 167 -12.63 10.23 -3.50
CA SER A 167 -13.53 10.26 -4.66
C SER A 167 -14.85 9.55 -4.38
N ASP A 168 -15.93 9.99 -5.03
CA ASP A 168 -17.28 9.45 -4.80
C ASP A 168 -17.35 7.93 -5.04
N ALA A 169 -16.64 7.44 -6.06
CA ALA A 169 -16.53 6.01 -6.34
C ALA A 169 -15.92 5.22 -5.15
N LEU A 170 -14.91 5.77 -4.47
CA LEU A 170 -14.34 5.14 -3.28
C LEU A 170 -15.30 5.21 -2.09
N GLN A 171 -16.06 6.30 -1.96
CA GLN A 171 -17.09 6.41 -0.92
C GLN A 171 -18.16 5.34 -1.08
N ASP A 172 -18.60 5.05 -2.30
CA ASP A 172 -19.56 3.98 -2.59
C ASP A 172 -19.00 2.59 -2.25
N GLN A 173 -17.72 2.34 -2.57
CA GLN A 173 -17.06 1.10 -2.17
C GLN A 173 -16.97 0.95 -0.65
N LEU A 174 -16.68 2.03 0.07
CA LEU A 174 -16.64 2.02 1.55
C LEU A 174 -18.02 1.74 2.15
N ARG A 175 -19.08 2.36 1.61
CA ARG A 175 -20.47 2.06 2.00
C ARG A 175 -20.79 0.58 1.79
N PHE A 176 -20.44 0.03 0.62
CA PHE A 176 -20.63 -1.38 0.31
C PHE A 176 -19.91 -2.29 1.32
N ILE A 177 -18.64 -1.99 1.63
CA ILE A 177 -17.85 -2.76 2.62
C ILE A 177 -18.51 -2.72 4.01
N GLY A 178 -19.07 -1.58 4.41
CA GLY A 178 -19.76 -1.44 5.70
C GLY A 178 -21.07 -2.23 5.81
N SER A 179 -21.76 -2.49 4.69
CA SER A 179 -23.05 -3.19 4.68
C SER A 179 -22.97 -4.65 4.22
N ALA A 180 -21.90 -5.07 3.54
CA ALA A 180 -21.78 -6.38 2.93
C ALA A 180 -21.36 -7.48 3.93
N GLU A 181 -21.62 -8.74 3.54
CA GLU A 181 -21.13 -9.92 4.26
C GLU A 181 -19.60 -9.96 4.31
N PRO A 182 -18.97 -10.52 5.37
CA PRO A 182 -17.52 -10.47 5.57
C PRO A 182 -16.69 -10.92 4.36
N LYS A 183 -17.11 -11.99 3.67
CA LYS A 183 -16.41 -12.50 2.47
C LYS A 183 -16.46 -11.51 1.30
N GLN A 184 -17.61 -10.86 1.09
CA GLN A 184 -17.79 -9.88 0.02
C GLN A 184 -17.07 -8.57 0.34
N ALA A 185 -17.18 -8.12 1.60
CA ALA A 185 -16.45 -6.98 2.12
C ALA A 185 -14.94 -7.18 1.96
N GLN A 186 -14.42 -8.37 2.27
CA GLN A 186 -13.01 -8.72 2.11
C GLN A 186 -12.58 -8.68 0.64
N ALA A 187 -13.36 -9.29 -0.25
CA ALA A 187 -13.07 -9.29 -1.69
C ALA A 187 -13.02 -7.85 -2.24
N LYS A 188 -14.01 -7.03 -1.90
CA LYS A 188 -14.06 -5.63 -2.34
C LYS A 188 -12.92 -4.80 -1.76
N LEU A 189 -12.54 -5.05 -0.51
CA LEU A 189 -11.40 -4.40 0.10
C LEU A 189 -10.08 -4.78 -0.59
N GLN A 190 -9.90 -6.02 -1.03
CA GLN A 190 -8.70 -6.41 -1.79
C GLN A 190 -8.60 -5.69 -3.14
N GLU A 191 -9.72 -5.56 -3.86
CA GLU A 191 -9.80 -4.76 -5.09
C GLU A 191 -9.39 -3.29 -4.81
N MET A 192 -9.98 -2.68 -3.78
CA MET A 192 -9.67 -1.31 -3.39
C MET A 192 -8.19 -1.12 -2.99
N ILE A 193 -7.59 -2.10 -2.29
CA ILE A 193 -6.16 -2.09 -1.97
C ILE A 193 -5.32 -2.18 -3.25
N ALA A 194 -5.64 -3.08 -4.18
CA ALA A 194 -4.87 -3.24 -5.41
C ALA A 194 -4.79 -1.94 -6.22
N GLU A 195 -5.89 -1.17 -6.27
CA GLU A 195 -5.98 0.07 -7.04
C GLU A 195 -5.45 1.30 -6.29
N HIS A 196 -5.74 1.40 -4.99
CA HIS A 196 -5.60 2.67 -4.25
C HIS A 196 -4.60 2.64 -3.10
N TRP A 197 -3.86 1.54 -2.93
CA TRP A 197 -2.91 1.40 -1.82
C TRP A 197 -1.94 2.57 -1.66
N GLN A 198 -1.36 3.07 -2.75
CA GLN A 198 -0.34 4.12 -2.68
C GLN A 198 -0.89 5.45 -2.13
N GLN A 199 -2.16 5.76 -2.39
CA GLN A 199 -2.77 7.03 -1.98
C GLN A 199 -3.34 6.97 -0.56
N HIS A 200 -3.84 5.79 -0.17
CA HIS A 200 -4.67 5.65 1.02
C HIS A 200 -4.15 4.59 2.01
N LYS A 201 -2.87 4.23 1.91
CA LYS A 201 -2.19 3.19 2.69
C LYS A 201 -2.51 3.23 4.19
N TYR A 202 -2.51 4.42 4.77
CA TYR A 202 -2.62 4.60 6.22
C TYR A 202 -3.93 4.03 6.77
N TRP A 203 -5.07 4.50 6.25
CA TRP A 203 -6.37 4.00 6.72
C TRP A 203 -6.78 2.68 6.06
N LEU A 204 -6.35 2.38 4.83
CA LEU A 204 -6.59 1.08 4.18
C LEU A 204 -6.02 -0.09 4.99
N SER A 205 -4.87 0.11 5.62
CA SER A 205 -4.30 -0.93 6.48
C SER A 205 -5.09 -1.13 7.79
N GLY A 206 -5.77 -0.09 8.29
CA GLY A 206 -6.75 -0.23 9.37
C GLY A 206 -7.97 -1.05 8.94
N LEU A 207 -8.55 -0.75 7.77
CA LEU A 207 -9.66 -1.52 7.20
C LEU A 207 -9.29 -2.98 6.94
N LYS A 208 -8.05 -3.25 6.50
CA LYS A 208 -7.55 -4.63 6.33
C LYS A 208 -7.63 -5.42 7.63
N TRP A 209 -7.26 -4.82 8.76
CA TRP A 209 -7.38 -5.49 10.06
C TRP A 209 -8.82 -5.61 10.54
N LEU A 210 -9.66 -4.64 10.17
CA LEU A 210 -11.07 -4.62 10.55
C LEU A 210 -11.88 -5.75 9.89
N VAL A 211 -11.66 -5.96 8.59
CA VAL A 211 -12.46 -6.90 7.78
C VAL A 211 -11.93 -8.35 7.85
N VAL A 212 -10.64 -8.55 8.10
CA VAL A 212 -10.10 -9.91 8.29
C VAL A 212 -10.62 -10.44 9.61
N ALA A 213 -11.55 -11.40 9.54
CA ALA A 213 -12.10 -12.05 10.71
C ALA A 213 -10.98 -12.77 11.50
N PRO A 214 -11.01 -12.73 12.84
CA PRO A 214 -10.25 -13.68 13.61
C PRO A 214 -10.91 -15.04 13.40
N GLU A 215 -10.24 -15.94 12.66
CA GLU A 215 -10.62 -17.35 12.66
C GLU A 215 -10.39 -17.86 14.10
N HIS A 216 -11.49 -18.00 14.85
CA HIS A 216 -11.52 -18.57 16.18
C HIS A 216 -11.83 -20.06 16.10
#